data_AF-L0M424-F1
#
_entry.id   AF-L0M424-F1
#
_cell.length_a   1.000
_cell.length_b   1.000
_cell.length_c   1.000
_cell.angle_alpha   90.00
_cell.angle_beta   90.00
_cell.angle_gamma   90.00
#
_symmetry.space_group_name_H-M   'P 1'
#
loop_
_entity.id
_entity.type
_entity.pdbx_description
1 polymer ?
#
loop_
_entity_poly.entity_id
_entity_poly.type
_entity_poly.pdbx_seq_one_letter_code
_entity_poly.pdbx_strand_id
1 'polypeptide(L)'
;MKTVPVLATVLLLHLAPAPAAELEVPGLIVTRAVTSVGQKFCRDFSEHWTDNKINLIIIERPSARWGSIMTIRYNQDIVFQTIVSPVMRNYDAVITQAVASVQEEIQKRIINQALLQTGDLSSDEY
;
A
#
# COMPACT_ATOMS: atom_id res chain seq x y z
N MET A 1 -68.06 -0.96 -34.65
CA MET A 1 -67.91 -0.03 -33.52
C MET A 1 -67.28 -0.79 -32.34
N LYS A 2 -66.15 -0.27 -31.80
CA LYS A 2 -65.54 -0.50 -30.46
C LYS A 2 -64.86 -1.88 -30.20
N THR A 3 -63.53 -2.08 -30.30
CA THR A 3 -62.32 -1.70 -29.49
C THR A 3 -62.08 -2.44 -28.14
N VAL A 4 -61.08 -3.37 -28.14
CA VAL A 4 -59.94 -3.60 -27.16
C VAL A 4 -60.31 -4.06 -25.70
N PRO A 5 -59.48 -4.76 -24.84
CA PRO A 5 -58.02 -5.07 -24.84
C PRO A 5 -57.50 -6.48 -24.38
N VAL A 6 -56.22 -6.73 -24.75
CA VAL A 6 -55.05 -7.19 -23.94
C VAL A 6 -55.14 -8.47 -23.08
N LEU A 7 -54.30 -9.45 -23.42
CA LEU A 7 -53.75 -10.41 -22.44
C LEU A 7 -52.22 -10.25 -22.43
N ALA A 8 -51.73 -9.69 -21.32
CA ALA A 8 -50.33 -9.41 -21.08
C ALA A 8 -49.57 -10.68 -20.71
N THR A 9 -48.65 -11.12 -21.57
CA THR A 9 -47.66 -12.15 -21.23
C THR A 9 -46.63 -11.54 -20.30
N VAL A 10 -46.65 -11.96 -19.03
CA VAL A 10 -45.67 -11.55 -18.01
C VAL A 10 -44.33 -12.20 -18.31
N LEU A 11 -43.33 -11.39 -18.66
CA LEU A 11 -41.94 -11.79 -18.78
C LEU A 11 -41.31 -11.77 -17.37
N LEU A 12 -41.13 -12.94 -16.74
CA LEU A 12 -40.29 -13.05 -15.54
C LEU A 12 -38.83 -12.83 -15.95
N LEU A 13 -38.30 -11.63 -15.73
CA LEU A 13 -36.85 -11.45 -15.63
C LEU A 13 -36.38 -12.15 -14.36
N HIS A 14 -35.50 -13.13 -14.50
CA HIS A 14 -34.64 -13.62 -13.42
C HIS A 14 -33.63 -12.51 -13.05
N LEU A 15 -33.53 -12.15 -11.78
CA LEU A 15 -32.46 -11.28 -11.30
C LEU A 15 -31.39 -12.24 -10.79
N ALA A 16 -30.39 -12.54 -11.61
CA ALA A 16 -29.18 -13.17 -11.09
C ALA A 16 -28.46 -12.11 -10.25
N PRO A 17 -28.16 -12.36 -8.95
CA PRO A 17 -27.30 -11.46 -8.21
C PRO A 17 -25.95 -11.44 -8.91
N ALA A 18 -25.53 -10.28 -9.40
CA ALA A 18 -24.17 -10.10 -9.87
C ALA A 18 -23.21 -10.47 -8.72
N PRO A 19 -22.11 -11.20 -8.98
CA PRO A 19 -21.10 -11.39 -7.96
C PRO A 19 -20.68 -10.00 -7.46
N ALA A 20 -20.95 -9.73 -6.19
CA ALA A 20 -20.45 -8.53 -5.55
C ALA A 20 -18.93 -8.67 -5.55
N ALA A 21 -18.28 -8.07 -6.54
CA ALA A 21 -16.84 -7.94 -6.56
C ALA A 21 -16.48 -7.12 -5.31
N GLU A 22 -15.97 -7.80 -4.29
CA GLU A 22 -15.41 -7.16 -3.12
C GLU A 22 -14.30 -6.24 -3.62
N LEU A 23 -14.54 -4.93 -3.57
CA LEU A 23 -13.58 -3.94 -4.01
C LEU A 23 -12.40 -4.01 -3.06
N GLU A 24 -11.32 -4.66 -3.48
CA GLU A 24 -10.05 -4.63 -2.74
C GLU A 24 -9.62 -3.16 -2.60
N VAL A 25 -9.59 -2.67 -1.36
CA VAL A 25 -9.14 -1.30 -1.08
C VAL A 25 -7.63 -1.24 -1.33
N PRO A 26 -7.16 -0.39 -2.26
CA PRO A 26 -5.74 -0.26 -2.48
C PRO A 26 -5.06 0.35 -1.24
N GLY A 27 -3.88 -0.17 -0.94
CA GLY A 27 -2.93 0.40 0.00
C GLY A 27 -2.55 1.82 -0.40
N LEU A 28 -2.18 2.60 0.60
CA LEU A 28 -1.92 4.02 0.49
C LEU A 28 -0.49 4.34 0.93
N ILE A 29 0.22 5.11 0.11
CA ILE A 29 1.48 5.75 0.51
C ILE A 29 1.19 7.18 0.95
N VAL A 30 1.27 7.44 2.25
CA VAL A 30 1.15 8.79 2.82
C VAL A 30 2.52 9.43 2.89
N THR A 31 2.66 10.63 2.30
CA THR A 31 3.95 11.33 2.26
C THR A 31 3.90 12.60 3.10
N ARG A 32 4.97 12.86 3.84
CA ARG A 32 5.20 14.06 4.65
C ARG A 32 6.57 14.61 4.32
N ALA A 33 6.72 15.10 3.09
CA ALA A 33 7.93 15.73 2.59
C ALA A 33 7.69 17.21 2.27
N VAL A 34 8.64 18.06 2.66
CA VAL A 34 8.59 19.51 2.53
C VAL A 34 9.70 20.06 1.64
N THR A 35 10.83 19.37 1.49
CA THR A 35 11.91 19.83 0.59
C THR A 35 11.75 19.23 -0.81
N SER A 36 12.37 19.87 -1.81
CA SER A 36 12.37 19.35 -3.19
C SER A 36 13.03 17.97 -3.30
N VAL A 37 14.09 17.70 -2.53
CA VAL A 37 14.74 16.38 -2.53
C VAL A 37 13.88 15.32 -1.85
N GLY A 38 13.17 15.67 -0.76
CA GLY A 38 12.23 14.77 -0.11
C GLY A 38 11.01 14.43 -0.97
N GLN A 39 10.46 15.42 -1.67
CA GLN A 39 9.36 15.21 -2.63
C GLN A 39 9.81 14.36 -3.82
N LYS A 40 11.03 14.57 -4.32
CA LYS A 40 11.63 13.70 -5.35
C LYS A 40 11.76 12.27 -4.85
N PHE A 41 12.28 12.06 -3.65
CA PHE A 41 12.37 10.74 -3.04
C PHE A 41 11.01 10.05 -2.95
N CYS A 42 9.97 10.76 -2.48
CA CYS A 42 8.63 10.20 -2.37
C CYS A 42 8.06 9.77 -3.72
N ARG A 43 8.23 10.59 -4.77
CA ARG A 43 7.78 10.27 -6.12
C ARG A 43 8.52 9.06 -6.67
N ASP A 44 9.84 9.10 -6.67
CA ASP A 44 10.64 8.04 -7.28
C ASP A 44 10.47 6.70 -6.53
N PHE A 45 10.36 6.74 -5.19
CA PHE A 45 9.99 5.56 -4.41
C PHE A 45 8.62 5.01 -4.83
N SER A 46 7.61 5.87 -4.94
CA SER A 46 6.24 5.45 -5.29
C SER A 46 6.14 4.91 -6.71
N GLU A 47 6.95 5.40 -7.65
CA GLU A 47 7.02 4.90 -9.03
C GLU A 47 7.57 3.46 -9.10
N HIS A 48 8.51 3.12 -8.21
CA HIS A 48 9.12 1.80 -8.15
C HIS A 48 8.42 0.83 -7.18
N TRP A 49 7.52 1.33 -6.34
CA TRP A 49 6.76 0.52 -5.39
C TRP A 49 5.62 -0.22 -6.09
N THR A 50 5.64 -1.56 -6.04
CA THR A 50 4.69 -2.40 -6.78
C THR A 50 3.56 -2.98 -5.92
N ASP A 51 3.71 -3.02 -4.60
CA ASP A 51 2.71 -3.61 -3.71
C ASP A 51 1.61 -2.60 -3.37
N ASN A 52 0.53 -2.66 -4.15
CA ASN A 52 -0.62 -1.80 -4.01
C ASN A 52 -1.58 -2.22 -2.88
N LYS A 53 -1.24 -3.19 -2.01
CA LYS A 53 -2.05 -3.59 -0.85
C LYS A 53 -1.45 -3.10 0.47
N ILE A 54 -0.19 -2.69 0.46
CA ILE A 54 0.55 -2.25 1.64
C ILE A 54 0.37 -0.75 1.87
N ASN A 55 0.06 -0.38 3.12
CA ASN A 55 0.06 1.00 3.57
C ASN A 55 1.45 1.42 4.08
N LEU A 56 1.98 2.52 3.57
CA LEU A 56 3.27 3.08 3.96
C LEU A 56 3.15 4.55 4.36
N ILE A 57 4.02 4.99 5.26
CA ILE A 57 4.18 6.41 5.58
C ILE A 57 5.63 6.80 5.32
N ILE A 58 5.86 7.76 4.43
CA ILE A 58 7.18 8.34 4.17
C ILE A 58 7.25 9.71 4.84
N ILE A 59 8.18 9.87 5.78
CA ILE A 59 8.34 11.09 6.57
C ILE A 59 9.72 11.68 6.29
N GLU A 60 9.75 12.97 5.98
CA GLU A 60 10.97 13.74 5.86
C GLU A 60 11.25 14.51 7.16
N ARG A 61 12.52 14.53 7.59
CA ARG A 61 13.05 15.51 8.52
C ARG A 61 14.17 16.30 7.84
N PRO A 62 13.95 17.58 7.46
CA PRO A 62 14.98 18.42 6.86
C PRO A 62 16.13 18.68 7.84
N SER A 63 17.38 18.63 7.36
CA SER A 63 18.57 19.00 8.14
C SER A 63 19.58 19.73 7.27
N ALA A 64 19.99 20.93 7.72
CA ALA A 64 20.98 21.74 7.00
C ALA A 64 22.38 21.10 6.98
N ARG A 65 22.69 20.23 7.96
CA ARG A 65 24.03 19.64 8.11
C ARG A 65 24.24 18.39 7.25
N TRP A 66 23.19 17.59 7.10
CA TRP A 66 23.29 16.24 6.52
C TRP A 66 22.44 16.07 5.26
N GLY A 67 21.49 16.99 4.99
CA GLY A 67 20.45 16.80 4.00
C GLY A 67 19.12 16.40 4.64
N SER A 68 18.23 15.79 3.88
CA SER A 68 16.92 15.36 4.34
C SER A 68 16.97 13.92 4.82
N ILE A 69 16.56 13.68 6.07
CA ILE A 69 16.43 12.33 6.62
C ILE A 69 15.06 11.81 6.19
N MET A 70 15.04 10.77 5.35
CA MET A 70 13.83 10.09 4.91
C MET A 70 13.60 8.86 5.77
N THR A 71 12.39 8.70 6.31
CA THR A 71 11.98 7.57 7.13
C THR A 71 10.74 6.94 6.51
N ILE A 72 10.77 5.64 6.27
CA ILE A 72 9.63 4.87 5.77
C ILE A 72 9.12 3.99 6.91
N ARG A 73 7.81 4.07 7.15
CA ARG A 73 7.12 3.28 8.18
C ARG A 73 6.10 2.36 7.56
N TYR A 74 6.05 1.15 8.10
CA TYR A 74 4.96 0.19 7.92
C TYR A 74 4.26 0.06 9.27
N ASN A 75 2.97 0.40 9.31
CA ASN A 75 2.23 0.59 10.57
C ASN A 75 2.93 1.59 11.51
N GLN A 76 3.34 1.13 12.70
CA GLN A 76 4.02 1.96 13.70
C GLN A 76 5.54 1.84 13.64
N ASP A 77 6.10 0.96 12.81
CA ASP A 77 7.51 0.65 12.83
C ASP A 77 8.28 1.29 11.69
N ILE A 78 9.52 1.67 11.97
CA ILE A 78 10.46 2.12 10.94
C ILE A 78 11.00 0.88 10.23
N VAL A 79 10.76 0.80 8.92
CA VAL A 79 11.26 -0.28 8.06
C VAL A 79 12.46 0.15 7.23
N PHE A 80 12.63 1.46 7.02
CA PHE A 80 13.79 1.99 6.31
C PHE A 80 14.06 3.44 6.71
N GLN A 81 15.34 3.82 6.77
CA GLN A 81 15.75 5.20 6.99
C GLN A 81 17.03 5.50 6.20
N THR A 82 17.06 6.65 5.53
CA THR A 82 18.25 7.10 4.80
C THR A 82 18.38 8.62 4.84
N ILE A 83 19.55 9.12 4.44
CA ILE A 83 19.80 10.54 4.24
C ILE A 83 19.90 10.79 2.74
N VAL A 84 19.14 11.76 2.24
CA VAL A 84 19.21 12.23 0.85
C VAL A 84 19.63 13.69 0.82
N SER A 85 20.47 14.05 -0.15
CA SER A 85 20.88 15.44 -0.35
C SER A 85 20.75 15.84 -1.83
N PRO A 86 20.56 17.13 -2.15
CA PRO A 86 20.47 17.58 -3.54
C PRO A 86 21.70 17.26 -4.41
N VAL A 87 22.87 17.07 -3.79
CA VAL A 87 24.16 16.81 -4.47
C VAL A 87 24.55 15.32 -4.44
N MET A 88 23.63 14.44 -4.03
CA MET A 88 23.90 13.02 -3.90
C MET A 88 24.12 12.36 -5.27
N ARG A 89 25.31 11.77 -5.48
CA ARG A 89 25.66 11.11 -6.76
C ARG A 89 25.03 9.74 -6.94
N ASN A 90 24.85 8.98 -5.86
CA ASN A 90 24.31 7.62 -5.86
C ASN A 90 22.82 7.57 -5.51
N TYR A 91 22.07 8.61 -5.88
CA TYR A 91 20.67 8.75 -5.51
C TYR A 91 19.80 7.58 -6.03
N ASP A 92 19.96 7.20 -7.30
CA ASP A 92 19.15 6.13 -7.90
C ASP A 92 19.39 4.77 -7.22
N ALA A 93 20.65 4.49 -6.85
CA ALA A 93 20.99 3.30 -6.07
C ALA A 93 20.32 3.30 -4.69
N VAL A 94 20.17 4.48 -4.07
CA VAL A 94 19.44 4.60 -2.79
C VAL A 94 17.94 4.36 -2.96
N ILE A 95 17.33 4.77 -4.06
CA ILE A 95 15.92 4.46 -4.36
C ILE A 95 15.75 2.95 -4.54
N THR A 96 16.58 2.32 -5.37
CA THR A 96 16.55 0.86 -5.57
C THR A 96 16.72 0.11 -4.25
N GLN A 97 17.68 0.54 -3.42
CA GLN A 97 17.90 -0.05 -2.11
C GLN A 97 16.70 0.17 -1.17
N ALA A 98 16.11 1.36 -1.17
CA ALA A 98 14.96 1.67 -0.32
C ALA A 98 13.78 0.76 -0.64
N VAL A 99 13.44 0.59 -1.93
CA VAL A 99 12.35 -0.27 -2.36
C VAL A 99 12.61 -1.73 -1.97
N ALA A 100 13.80 -2.26 -2.27
CA ALA A 100 14.17 -3.62 -1.95
C ALA A 100 14.13 -3.89 -0.43
N SER A 101 14.74 -3.01 0.38
CA SER A 101 14.75 -3.15 1.83
C SER A 101 13.38 -3.04 2.45
N VAL A 102 12.53 -2.09 2.02
CA VAL A 102 11.16 -1.98 2.54
C VAL A 102 10.36 -3.22 2.23
N GLN A 103 10.45 -3.73 1.00
CA GLN A 103 9.76 -4.96 0.60
C GLN A 103 10.22 -6.14 1.46
N GLU A 104 11.53 -6.34 1.58
CA GLU A 104 12.09 -7.42 2.39
C GLU A 104 11.65 -7.35 3.86
N GLU A 105 11.75 -6.18 4.49
CA GLU A 105 11.40 -6.00 5.90
C GLU A 105 9.91 -6.23 6.17
N ILE A 106 9.04 -5.85 5.24
CA ILE A 106 7.60 -6.11 5.38
C ILE A 106 7.28 -7.59 5.18
N GLN A 107 7.87 -8.25 4.19
CA GLN A 107 7.65 -9.68 3.97
C GLN A 107 8.09 -10.51 5.17
N LYS A 108 9.24 -10.20 5.77
CA LYS A 108 9.69 -10.83 7.02
C LYS A 108 8.65 -10.68 8.13
N ARG A 109 8.06 -9.49 8.29
CA ARG A 109 7.06 -9.21 9.34
C ARG A 109 5.76 -9.97 9.10
N ILE A 110 5.27 -10.00 7.87
CA ILE A 110 4.05 -10.76 7.50
C ILE A 110 4.24 -12.25 7.80
N ILE A 111 5.38 -12.82 7.38
CA ILE A 111 5.70 -14.24 7.64
C ILE A 111 5.75 -14.51 9.14
N ASN A 112 6.47 -13.68 9.90
CA ASN A 112 6.57 -13.85 11.36
C ASN A 112 5.19 -13.76 12.03
N GLN A 113 4.32 -12.84 11.61
CA GLN A 113 2.96 -12.74 12.14
C GLN A 113 2.12 -13.97 11.81
N ALA A 114 2.18 -14.47 10.57
CA ALA A 114 1.46 -15.67 10.16
C ALA A 114 1.91 -16.93 10.93
N LEU A 115 3.22 -17.05 11.18
CA LEU A 115 3.79 -18.15 11.98
C LEU A 115 3.31 -18.09 13.44
N LEU A 116 3.30 -16.91 14.06
CA LEU A 116 2.80 -16.73 15.43
C LEU A 116 1.30 -17.06 15.54
N GLN A 117 0.48 -16.62 14.57
CA GLN A 117 -0.95 -16.92 14.54
C GLN A 117 -1.24 -18.41 14.37
N THR A 118 -0.43 -19.13 13.58
CA THR A 118 -0.60 -20.58 13.38
C THR A 118 -0.28 -21.37 14.66
N GLY A 119 0.69 -20.91 15.46
CA GLY A 119 1.02 -21.54 16.73
C GLY A 119 -0.07 -21.39 17.80
N ASP A 120 -0.74 -20.23 17.82
CA ASP A 120 -1.80 -19.89 18.80
C ASP A 120 -3.06 -20.75 18.62
N LEU A 121 -3.36 -21.16 17.39
CA LEU A 121 -4.52 -22.02 17.08
C LEU A 121 -4.33 -23.51 17.43
N SER A 122 -3.14 -23.91 17.90
CA SER A 122 -2.83 -25.33 18.22
C SER A 122 -3.03 -25.70 19.69
N SER A 123 -3.52 -24.78 20.53
CA SER A 123 -3.84 -25.07 21.93
C SER A 123 -5.36 -25.18 22.09
N ASP A 124 -5.90 -26.37 21.83
CA ASP A 124 -7.16 -26.79 22.45
C ASP A 124 -6.89 -26.81 23.97
N GLU A 125 -7.34 -25.77 24.67
CA GLU A 125 -7.33 -25.74 26.13
C GLU A 125 -8.36 -26.77 26.64
N TYR A 126 -7.85 -27.77 27.37
CA TYR A 126 -8.60 -28.82 28.07
C TYR A 126 -9.25 -28.31 29.36
#